data_AF-A0A1C3W323-F1
#
_entry.id   AF-A0A1C3W323-F1
#
_cell.length_a   1.000
_cell.length_b   1.000
_cell.length_c   1.000
_cell.angle_alpha   90.00
_cell.angle_beta   90.00
_cell.angle_gamma   90.00
#
_symmetry.space_group_name_H-M   'P 1'
#
loop_
_entity.id
_entity.type
_entity.pdbx_description
1 polymer ?
#
loop_
_entity_poly.entity_id
_entity_poly.type
_entity_poly.pdbx_seq_one_letter_code
_entity_poly.pdbx_strand_id
1 'polypeptide(L)'
;MLTPEQMLRIEPFFPLPHGVPRVDDRRVLSCILFVIRNGLRWRDAPAGYGPHKTIYNRFIRWSRLGVFNRILTELAAQSGETDNLMIDATHLKAHRTAASLLKKGLYPDVSDAAEAA
;
A
#
# COMPACT_ATOMS: atom_id res chain seq x y z
N MET A 1 -14.14 -12.09 0.47
CA MET A 1 -14.76 -10.76 0.73
C MET A 1 -14.58 -10.45 2.21
N LEU A 2 -14.40 -9.18 2.59
CA LEU A 2 -14.23 -8.78 4.00
C LEU A 2 -15.45 -9.20 4.83
N THR A 3 -15.22 -9.83 5.98
CA THR A 3 -16.29 -10.17 6.93
C THR A 3 -16.89 -8.89 7.52
N PRO A 4 -18.15 -8.90 8.01
CA PRO A 4 -18.73 -7.74 8.69
C PRO A 4 -17.88 -7.26 9.87
N GLU A 5 -17.29 -8.19 10.62
CA GLU A 5 -16.39 -7.90 11.74
C GLU A 5 -15.10 -7.21 11.29
N GLN A 6 -14.45 -7.72 10.23
CA GLN A 6 -13.29 -7.05 9.65
C GLN A 6 -13.65 -5.64 9.16
N MET A 7 -14.86 -5.47 8.60
CA MET A 7 -15.32 -4.17 8.13
C MET A 7 -15.49 -3.15 9.27
N LEU A 8 -16.10 -3.56 10.39
CA LEU A 8 -16.26 -2.72 11.58
C LEU A 8 -14.90 -2.27 12.13
N ARG A 9 -13.93 -3.17 12.17
CA ARG A 9 -12.58 -2.86 12.67
C ARG A 9 -11.84 -1.82 11.82
N ILE A 10 -12.05 -1.87 10.50
CA ILE A 10 -11.34 -0.96 9.58
C ILE A 10 -12.10 0.35 9.33
N GLU A 11 -13.36 0.43 9.75
CA GLU A 11 -14.23 1.60 9.60
C GLU A 11 -13.56 2.91 10.06
N PRO A 12 -12.87 2.96 11.22
CA PRO A 12 -12.25 4.19 11.71
C PRO A 12 -11.13 4.75 10.81
N PHE A 13 -10.55 3.93 9.92
CA PHE A 13 -9.45 4.38 9.06
C PHE A 13 -9.92 5.05 7.78
N PHE A 14 -11.21 5.00 7.45
CA PHE A 14 -11.73 5.71 6.30
C PHE A 14 -11.82 7.22 6.58
N PRO A 15 -11.44 8.07 5.62
CA PRO A 15 -11.55 9.51 5.78
C PRO A 15 -13.03 9.93 5.89
N LEU A 16 -13.32 10.92 6.72
CA LEU A 16 -14.67 11.44 6.91
C LEU A 16 -15.21 12.15 5.64
N PRO A 17 -16.51 12.00 5.33
CA PRO A 17 -17.13 12.73 4.24
C PRO A 17 -17.17 14.24 4.55
N HIS A 18 -17.04 15.07 3.52
CA HIS A 18 -17.15 16.53 3.64
C HIS A 18 -18.36 16.99 2.82
N GLY A 19 -19.42 17.42 3.50
CA GLY A 19 -20.62 18.04 2.91
C GLY A 19 -21.56 17.10 2.14
N VAL A 20 -21.04 16.25 1.24
CA VAL A 20 -21.84 15.37 0.38
C VAL A 20 -21.89 13.96 0.94
N PRO A 21 -23.09 13.32 1.00
CA PRO A 21 -23.23 11.92 1.37
C PRO A 21 -22.34 11.01 0.52
N ARG A 22 -21.54 10.17 1.18
CA ARG A 22 -20.55 9.32 0.52
C ARG A 22 -21.19 7.98 0.12
N VAL A 23 -20.80 7.49 -1.06
CA VAL A 23 -21.10 6.11 -1.48
C VAL A 23 -20.46 5.14 -0.49
N ASP A 24 -21.19 4.11 -0.09
CA ASP A 24 -20.76 3.07 0.85
C ASP A 24 -19.29 2.63 0.63
N ASP A 25 -18.47 2.80 1.67
CA ASP A 25 -17.03 2.47 1.63
C ASP A 25 -16.81 0.97 1.49
N ARG A 26 -17.70 0.14 2.06
CA ARG A 26 -17.60 -1.31 1.95
C ARG A 26 -17.73 -1.72 0.49
N ARG A 27 -18.72 -1.19 -0.23
CA ARG A 27 -18.90 -1.40 -1.66
C ARG A 27 -17.67 -0.96 -2.46
N VAL A 28 -17.12 0.22 -2.19
CA VAL A 28 -15.94 0.72 -2.92
C VAL A 28 -14.71 -0.12 -2.64
N LEU A 29 -14.42 -0.44 -1.39
CA LEU A 29 -13.29 -1.29 -1.00
C LEU A 29 -13.42 -2.70 -1.59
N SER A 30 -14.62 -3.28 -1.56
CA SER A 30 -14.90 -4.59 -2.17
C SER A 30 -14.59 -4.60 -3.65
N CYS A 31 -14.94 -3.53 -4.37
CA CYS A 31 -14.61 -3.39 -5.78
C CYS A 31 -13.11 -3.26 -6.02
N ILE A 32 -12.41 -2.47 -5.22
CA ILE A 32 -10.96 -2.28 -5.32
C ILE A 32 -10.25 -3.63 -5.14
N LEU A 33 -10.63 -4.39 -4.11
CA LEU A 33 -10.08 -5.72 -3.85
C LEU A 33 -10.36 -6.69 -5.01
N PHE A 34 -11.56 -6.64 -5.60
CA PHE A 34 -11.90 -7.46 -6.75
C PHE A 34 -11.03 -7.13 -7.97
N VAL A 35 -10.86 -5.84 -8.29
CA VAL A 35 -10.03 -5.41 -9.44
C VAL A 35 -8.58 -5.83 -9.24
N ILE A 36 -8.01 -5.59 -8.06
CA ILE A 36 -6.60 -5.92 -7.76
C ILE A 36 -6.39 -7.44 -7.76
N ARG A 37 -7.25 -8.21 -7.09
CA ARG A 37 -7.13 -9.67 -6.99
C ARG A 37 -7.15 -10.35 -8.37
N ASN A 38 -7.91 -9.82 -9.31
CA ASN A 38 -8.08 -10.40 -10.64
C ASN A 38 -7.23 -9.71 -11.72
N GLY A 39 -6.43 -8.70 -11.37
CA GLY A 39 -5.58 -7.97 -12.34
C GLY A 39 -6.37 -7.22 -13.42
N LEU A 40 -7.59 -6.76 -13.11
CA LEU A 40 -8.47 -6.12 -14.08
C LEU A 40 -8.10 -4.65 -14.32
N ARG A 41 -8.50 -4.12 -15.48
CA ARG A 41 -8.51 -2.66 -15.68
C ARG A 41 -9.66 -2.08 -14.86
N TRP A 42 -9.48 -0.88 -14.31
CA TRP A 42 -10.54 -0.19 -13.56
C TRP A 42 -11.86 -0.06 -14.33
N ARG A 43 -11.79 0.13 -15.66
CA ARG A 43 -12.97 0.22 -16.53
C ARG A 43 -13.79 -1.06 -16.58
N ASP A 44 -13.15 -2.20 -16.35
CA ASP A 44 -13.73 -3.54 -16.42
C ASP A 44 -14.26 -4.00 -15.04
N ALA A 45 -14.24 -3.11 -14.05
CA ALA A 45 -14.85 -3.36 -12.76
C ALA A 45 -16.36 -3.65 -12.90
N PRO A 46 -16.94 -4.61 -12.14
CA PRO A 46 -18.34 -4.96 -12.28
C PRO A 46 -19.26 -3.76 -12.04
N ALA A 47 -20.22 -3.53 -12.94
CA ALA A 47 -21.08 -2.35 -12.94
C ALA A 47 -21.90 -2.19 -11.65
N GLY A 48 -22.20 -3.29 -10.95
CA GLY A 48 -22.88 -3.28 -9.65
C GLY A 48 -22.14 -2.48 -8.57
N TYR A 49 -20.82 -2.32 -8.68
CA TYR A 49 -20.04 -1.50 -7.73
C TYR A 49 -20.08 0.00 -8.01
N GLY A 50 -20.65 0.41 -9.13
CA GLY A 50 -20.84 1.82 -9.50
C GLY A 50 -19.80 2.31 -10.50
N PRO A 51 -19.74 3.64 -10.74
CA PRO A 51 -18.89 4.19 -11.79
C PRO A 51 -17.41 3.91 -11.55
N HIS A 52 -16.72 3.32 -12.53
CA HIS A 52 -15.29 2.98 -12.44
C HIS A 52 -14.40 4.17 -12.06
N LYS A 53 -14.74 5.39 -12.54
CA LYS A 53 -14.02 6.61 -12.18
C LYS A 53 -14.09 6.91 -10.68
N THR A 54 -15.25 6.68 -10.05
CA THR A 54 -15.43 6.88 -8.60
C THR A 54 -14.56 5.92 -7.81
N ILE A 55 -14.50 4.65 -8.23
CA ILE A 55 -13.67 3.62 -7.60
C ILE A 55 -12.19 3.96 -7.72
N TYR A 56 -11.73 4.28 -8.94
CA TYR A 56 -10.33 4.67 -9.20
C TYR A 56 -9.92 5.92 -8.40
N ASN A 57 -10.74 6.97 -8.42
CA ASN A 57 -10.44 8.19 -7.67
C ASN A 57 -10.36 7.94 -6.17
N ARG A 58 -11.20 7.03 -5.64
CA ARG A 58 -11.14 6.62 -4.24
C ARG A 58 -9.84 5.86 -3.94
N PHE A 59 -9.48 4.90 -4.78
CA PHE A 59 -8.23 4.15 -4.67
C PHE A 59 -7.03 5.09 -4.60
N ILE A 60 -6.91 6.05 -5.52
CA ILE A 60 -5.82 7.03 -5.52
C ILE A 60 -5.82 7.89 -4.26
N ARG A 61 -6.99 8.43 -3.87
CA ARG A 61 -7.10 9.28 -2.68
C ARG A 61 -6.73 8.53 -1.40
N TRP A 62 -7.23 7.31 -1.23
CA TRP A 62 -6.94 6.47 -0.07
C TRP A 62 -5.49 6.00 -0.01
N SER A 63 -4.90 5.68 -1.17
CA SER A 63 -3.47 5.36 -1.26
C SER A 63 -2.61 6.53 -0.77
N ARG A 64 -2.89 7.75 -1.25
CA ARG A 64 -2.17 8.96 -0.84
C ARG A 64 -2.35 9.30 0.65
N LEU A 65 -3.50 8.99 1.21
CA LEU A 65 -3.80 9.20 2.64
C LEU A 65 -3.28 8.07 3.55
N GLY A 66 -2.63 7.04 2.99
CA GLY A 66 -2.14 5.88 3.74
C GLY A 66 -3.23 5.00 4.34
N VAL A 67 -4.47 5.09 3.83
CA VAL A 67 -5.62 4.34 4.36
C VAL A 67 -5.37 2.83 4.26
N PHE A 68 -4.88 2.36 3.10
CA PHE A 68 -4.61 0.93 2.91
C PHE A 68 -3.54 0.39 3.86
N ASN A 69 -2.51 1.19 4.17
CA ASN A 69 -1.47 0.79 5.12
C ASN A 69 -2.06 0.60 6.50
N ARG A 70 -2.87 1.56 6.99
CA ARG A 70 -3.54 1.44 8.30
C ARG A 70 -4.48 0.23 8.37
N ILE A 71 -5.27 0.02 7.32
CA ILE A 71 -6.16 -1.14 7.20
C ILE A 71 -5.37 -2.45 7.25
N LEU A 72 -4.29 -2.54 6.48
CA LEU A 72 -3.45 -3.73 6.42
C LEU A 72 -2.80 -4.00 7.78
N THR A 73 -2.24 -2.98 8.43
CA THR A 73 -1.66 -3.09 9.76
C THR A 73 -2.67 -3.58 10.80
N GLU A 74 -3.88 -3.01 10.83
CA GLU A 74 -4.94 -3.45 11.76
C GLU A 74 -5.33 -4.91 11.52
N LEU A 75 -5.56 -5.30 10.26
CA LEU A 75 -5.96 -6.66 9.93
C LEU A 75 -4.83 -7.67 10.20
N ALA A 76 -3.58 -7.29 9.94
CA ALA A 76 -2.40 -8.13 10.18
C ALA A 76 -2.11 -8.34 11.67
N ALA A 77 -2.39 -7.34 12.52
CA ALA A 77 -2.17 -7.45 13.97
C ALA A 77 -3.00 -8.56 14.64
N GLN A 78 -4.07 -9.03 13.99
CA GLN A 78 -4.94 -10.09 14.50
C GLN A 78 -4.97 -11.34 13.62
N SER A 79 -4.30 -11.32 12.45
CA SER A 79 -4.07 -12.56 11.74
C SER A 79 -3.05 -13.37 12.53
N GLY A 80 -3.40 -14.60 12.90
CA GLY A 80 -2.42 -15.58 13.39
C GLY A 80 -1.43 -15.96 12.28
N GLU A 81 -1.00 -17.22 12.27
CA GLU A 81 -0.16 -17.72 11.18
C GLU A 81 -0.87 -17.55 9.83
N THR A 82 -0.26 -16.81 8.90
CA THR A 82 -0.87 -16.46 7.62
C THR A 82 -0.46 -17.48 6.56
N ASP A 83 -1.44 -18.14 5.93
CA ASP A 83 -1.19 -19.03 4.77
C ASP A 83 -0.76 -18.28 3.49
N ASN A 84 -0.81 -16.95 3.49
CA ASN A 84 -0.55 -16.12 2.32
C ASN A 84 0.63 -15.18 2.55
N LEU A 85 1.70 -15.37 1.77
CA LEU A 85 2.86 -14.48 1.70
C LEU A 85 2.75 -13.59 0.45
N MET A 86 2.67 -12.28 0.66
CA MET A 86 2.71 -11.28 -0.42
C MET A 86 4.11 -10.68 -0.51
N ILE A 87 4.86 -11.03 -1.57
CA ILE A 87 6.17 -10.45 -1.87
C ILE A 87 5.97 -9.37 -2.95
N ASP A 88 6.41 -8.15 -2.67
CA ASP A 88 6.53 -7.09 -3.68
C ASP A 88 8.00 -6.77 -3.96
N ALA A 89 8.29 -6.37 -5.20
CA ALA A 89 9.63 -5.99 -5.63
C ALA A 89 9.55 -4.70 -6.46
N THR A 90 10.24 -3.66 -6.01
CA THR A 90 10.42 -2.44 -6.81
C THR A 90 11.74 -2.52 -7.56
N HIS A 91 11.69 -2.63 -8.89
CA HIS A 91 12.90 -2.61 -9.72
C HIS A 91 13.09 -1.21 -10.32
N LEU A 92 14.10 -0.48 -9.83
CA LEU A 92 14.48 0.81 -10.39
C LEU A 92 15.69 0.62 -11.33
N LYS A 93 15.49 0.84 -12.64
CA LYS A 93 16.61 0.83 -13.59
C LYS A 93 17.46 2.09 -13.39
N ALA A 94 18.65 1.91 -12.83
CA ALA A 94 19.61 3.00 -12.69
C ALA A 94 20.25 3.34 -14.05
N HIS A 95 20.56 4.62 -14.27
CA HIS A 95 21.42 5.02 -15.39
C HIS A 95 22.83 4.46 -15.19
N ARG A 96 23.55 4.14 -16.28
CA ARG A 96 24.91 3.56 -16.24
C ARG A 96 25.92 4.34 -15.39
N THR A 97 25.70 5.64 -15.17
CA THR A 97 26.57 6.49 -14.35
C THR A 97 26.17 6.57 -12.88
N ALA A 98 25.05 5.96 -12.45
CA ALA A 98 24.65 5.92 -11.04
C ALA A 98 25.70 5.23 -10.14
N ALA A 99 26.48 4.29 -10.70
CA ALA A 99 27.58 3.62 -10.01
C ALA A 99 28.92 4.38 -10.05
N SER A 100 29.00 5.55 -10.71
CA SER A 100 30.28 6.25 -10.96
C SER A 100 30.60 7.38 -9.96
N LEU A 101 29.83 7.55 -8.88
CA LEU A 101 30.16 8.46 -7.77
C LEU A 101 31.18 7.87 -6.78
N LEU A 102 32.26 7.28 -7.30
CA LEU A 102 33.50 7.05 -6.58
C LEU A 102 34.58 7.90 -7.25
N LYS A 103 34.54 9.22 -7.02
CA LYS A 103 35.62 10.12 -7.47
C LYS A 103 35.90 11.25 -6.48
N LYS A 104 36.32 10.88 -5.27
CA LYS A 104 37.44 11.44 -4.50
C LYS A 104 37.49 10.72 -3.16
N GLY A 105 38.59 10.02 -2.90
CA GLY A 105 38.75 9.06 -1.82
C GLY A 105 38.44 9.62 -0.43
N LEU A 106 37.24 9.31 0.07
CA LEU A 106 36.87 9.56 1.45
C LEU A 106 36.30 8.26 2.04
N TYR A 107 37.20 7.33 2.33
CA TYR A 107 37.00 6.46 3.48
C TYR A 107 37.70 7.18 4.64
N PRO A 108 37.00 7.60 5.72
CA PRO A 108 37.71 7.76 6.98
C PRO A 108 38.19 6.36 7.36
N ASP A 109 39.50 6.19 7.34
CA ASP A 109 40.19 4.99 7.82
C ASP A 109 39.72 4.73 9.26
N VAL A 110 38.93 3.68 9.44
CA VAL A 110 38.60 3.14 10.76
C VAL A 110 39.54 1.96 10.98
N SER A 111 40.81 2.25 11.23
CA SER A 111 41.77 1.26 11.75
C SER A 111 42.91 1.87 12.55
N ASP A 112 42.59 2.65 13.59
CA ASP A 112 43.46 2.67 14.78
C ASP A 112 42.76 1.90 15.90
N ALA A 113 42.90 0.57 15.83
CA ALA A 113 42.69 -0.30 16.98
C ALA A 113 43.92 -0.19 17.88
N ALA A 114 43.69 0.06 19.16
CA ALA A 114 44.71 0.08 20.19
C ALA A 114 45.47 -1.26 20.24
N GLU A 115 46.80 -1.20 20.26
CA GLU A 115 47.64 -2.29 20.73
C GLU A 115 48.59 -1.76 21.81
N ALA A 116 48.61 -2.46 22.93
CA ALA A 116 49.26 -2.10 24.18
C ALA A 116 50.75 -2.47 24.21
N ALA A 117 51.55 -1.70 24.94
CA ALA A 117 52.71 -2.15 25.69
C ALA A 117 52.90 -1.26 26.92
#